data_AF-A0A2S5GYN9-F1
#
_entry.id   AF-A0A2S5GYN9-F1
#
_cell.length_a   1.000
_cell.length_b   1.000
_cell.length_c   1.000
_cell.angle_alpha   90.00
_cell.angle_beta   90.00
_cell.angle_gamma   90.00
#
_symmetry.space_group_name_H-M   'P 1'
#
loop_
_entity.id
_entity.type
_entity.pdbx_description
1 polymer ?
#
loop_
_entity_poly.entity_id
_entity_poly.type
_entity_poly.pdbx_seq_one_letter_code
_entity_poly.pdbx_strand_id
1 'polypeptide(L)'
;MITLYDHPRSGNCYKVRLFLALIALPYRREFMDVLARKNQTEAFERISAWRQVPAIDDDGLAVWDSHAILMYLAQKHAPQWLAPLPHAGLRRATTHQHKTHWGKTWKRSLDLT
;
A
#
# COMPACT_ATOMS: atom_id res chain seq x y z
N MET A 1 7.47 -2.66 17.20
CA MET A 1 7.89 -1.36 16.61
C MET A 1 7.87 -1.48 15.09
N ILE A 2 7.07 -0.65 14.41
CA ILE A 2 6.88 -0.74 12.96
C ILE A 2 8.14 -0.33 12.19
N THR A 3 8.56 -1.15 11.25
CA THR A 3 9.54 -0.81 10.20
C THR A 3 8.83 -0.64 8.87
N LEU A 4 8.94 0.52 8.24
CA LEU A 4 8.45 0.80 6.90
C LEU A 4 9.60 0.71 5.88
N TYR A 5 9.49 -0.24 4.95
CA TYR A 5 10.35 -0.33 3.77
C TYR A 5 9.84 0.65 2.71
N ASP A 6 10.63 1.69 2.45
CA ASP A 6 10.20 2.91 1.74
C ASP A 6 11.17 3.27 0.61
N HIS A 7 10.62 3.90 -0.42
CA HIS A 7 11.40 4.63 -1.41
C HIS A 7 10.81 6.06 -1.54
N PRO A 8 11.58 7.13 -1.30
CA PRO A 8 11.06 8.50 -1.20
C PRO A 8 10.26 8.98 -2.42
N ARG A 9 10.62 8.50 -3.62
CA ARG A 9 9.95 8.85 -4.89
C ARG A 9 8.66 8.07 -5.17
N SER A 10 8.30 7.09 -4.35
CA SER A 10 7.09 6.28 -4.54
C SER A 10 5.87 6.97 -3.92
N GLY A 11 4.87 7.28 -4.73
CA GLY A 11 3.58 7.81 -4.26
C GLY A 11 2.84 6.84 -3.34
N ASN A 12 2.97 5.53 -3.59
CA ASN A 12 2.40 4.49 -2.71
C ASN A 12 3.09 4.44 -1.35
N CYS A 13 4.40 4.70 -1.29
CA CYS A 13 5.07 4.82 0.01
C CYS A 13 4.73 6.15 0.69
N TYR A 14 4.59 7.23 -0.08
CA TYR A 14 4.21 8.55 0.44
C TYR A 14 2.88 8.49 1.20
N LYS A 15 1.84 7.84 0.66
CA LYS A 15 0.56 7.75 1.37
C LYS A 15 0.66 6.99 2.70
N VAL A 16 1.50 5.96 2.80
CA VAL A 16 1.73 5.24 4.07
C VAL A 16 2.48 6.13 5.07
N ARG A 17 3.53 6.84 4.62
CA ARG A 17 4.25 7.82 5.45
C ARG A 17 3.33 8.93 5.96
N LEU A 18 2.48 9.45 5.07
CA LEU A 18 1.51 10.49 5.40
C LEU A 18 0.52 9.99 6.45
N PHE A 19 -0.02 8.78 6.27
CA PHE A 19 -0.96 8.21 7.23
C PHE A 19 -0.31 8.01 8.61
N LEU A 20 0.89 7.41 8.67
CA LEU A 20 1.65 7.25 9.91
C LEU A 20 1.89 8.59 10.63
N ALA A 21 2.19 9.66 9.87
CA ALA A 21 2.34 11.00 10.42
C ALA A 21 1.01 11.57 10.95
N LEU A 22 -0.10 11.39 10.22
CA LEU A 22 -1.43 11.85 10.62
C LEU A 22 -1.94 11.20 11.91
N ILE A 23 -1.59 9.94 12.14
CA ILE A 23 -1.96 9.21 13.36
C ILE A 23 -0.88 9.32 14.47
N ALA A 24 0.18 10.11 14.23
CA ALA A 24 1.32 10.30 15.12
C ALA A 24 1.96 8.98 15.62
N LEU A 25 1.97 7.94 14.78
CA LEU A 25 2.50 6.63 15.16
C LEU A 25 4.02 6.60 14.87
N PRO A 26 4.88 6.37 15.87
CA PRO A 26 6.32 6.26 15.64
C PRO A 26 6.65 4.99 14.84
N TYR A 27 7.57 5.12 13.89
CA TYR A 27 8.03 4.02 13.05
C TYR A 27 9.47 4.25 12.60
N ARG A 28 10.16 3.16 12.31
CA ARG A 28 11.46 3.19 11.63
C ARG A 28 11.24 3.20 10.12
N ARG A 29 12.05 3.98 9.40
CA ARG A 29 12.10 3.93 7.92
C ARG A 29 13.33 3.17 7.49
N GLU A 30 13.13 2.22 6.59
CA GLU A 30 14.20 1.52 5.89
C GLU A 30 14.15 1.91 4.42
N PHE A 31 15.22 2.54 3.94
CA PHE A 31 15.33 2.91 2.54
C PHE A 31 15.58 1.67 1.68
N MET A 32 14.73 1.46 0.68
CA MET A 32 14.88 0.41 -0.33
C MET A 32 15.14 1.01 -1.69
N ASP A 33 16.35 0.82 -2.24
CA ASP A 33 16.70 1.26 -3.59
C ASP A 33 16.06 0.34 -4.65
N VAL A 34 14.83 0.66 -5.02
CA VAL A 34 14.08 -0.08 -6.04
C VAL A 34 14.57 0.18 -7.46
N LEU A 35 15.27 1.31 -7.69
CA LEU A 35 15.85 1.64 -9.00
C LEU A 35 17.06 0.76 -9.27
N ALA A 36 17.89 0.51 -8.25
CA ALA A 36 18.97 -0.47 -8.28
C ALA A 36 18.49 -1.91 -8.01
N ARG A 37 17.17 -2.16 -7.98
CA ARG A 37 16.54 -3.48 -7.77
C ARG A 37 16.96 -4.17 -6.45
N LYS A 38 17.33 -3.43 -5.41
CA LYS A 38 17.78 -4.00 -4.11
C LYS A 38 16.66 -4.73 -3.35
N ASN A 39 15.41 -4.46 -3.69
CA ASN A 39 14.22 -5.19 -3.24
C ASN A 39 14.07 -6.58 -3.89
N GLN A 40 14.82 -6.92 -4.94
CA GLN A 40 14.68 -8.17 -5.67
C GLN A 40 15.53 -9.30 -5.04
N THR A 41 15.29 -9.57 -3.76
CA THR A 41 16.03 -10.57 -2.98
C THR A 41 15.08 -11.53 -2.28
N GLU A 42 15.55 -12.74 -1.98
CA GLU A 42 14.80 -13.73 -1.18
C GLU A 42 14.55 -13.23 0.25
N ALA A 43 15.44 -12.39 0.77
CA ALA A 43 15.24 -11.76 2.07
C ALA A 43 14.04 -10.82 2.06
N PHE A 44 13.90 -10.00 1.02
CA PHE A 44 12.79 -9.06 0.91
C PHE A 44 11.47 -9.73 0.48
N GLU A 45 11.53 -10.87 -0.20
CA GLU A 45 10.35 -11.68 -0.53
C GLU A 45 9.59 -12.14 0.71
N ARG A 46 10.30 -12.43 1.80
CA ARG A 46 9.68 -12.78 3.10
C ARG A 46 8.89 -11.63 3.72
N ILE A 47 9.13 -10.39 3.30
CA ILE A 47 8.44 -9.19 3.76
C ILE A 47 7.34 -8.78 2.78
N SER A 48 7.61 -8.89 1.48
CA SER A 48 6.65 -8.61 0.41
C SER A 48 6.74 -9.72 -0.63
N ALA A 49 5.68 -10.52 -0.75
CA ALA A 49 5.65 -11.62 -1.72
C ALA A 49 5.89 -11.14 -3.18
N TRP A 50 5.54 -9.89 -3.49
CA TRP A 50 5.79 -9.29 -4.82
C TRP A 50 7.10 -8.52 -4.91
N ARG A 51 7.88 -8.51 -3.82
CA ARG A 51 9.14 -7.79 -3.70
C ARG A 51 8.96 -6.30 -4.04
N GLN A 52 7.86 -5.68 -3.63
CA GLN A 52 7.54 -4.28 -3.92
C GLN A 52 7.50 -3.43 -2.65
N VAL A 53 7.68 -2.13 -2.81
CA VAL A 53 7.46 -1.13 -1.76
C VAL A 53 6.17 -0.34 -2.03
N PRO A 54 5.43 0.08 -0.99
CA PRO A 54 5.75 -0.07 0.43
C PRO A 54 5.46 -1.49 0.96
N ALA A 55 6.20 -1.84 2.01
CA ALA A 55 5.90 -2.95 2.91
C ALA A 55 6.20 -2.52 4.34
N ILE A 56 5.53 -3.11 5.32
CA ILE A 56 5.86 -2.92 6.73
C ILE A 56 6.16 -4.26 7.40
N ASP A 57 6.98 -4.21 8.44
CA ASP A 57 7.08 -5.24 9.48
C ASP A 57 6.60 -4.62 10.79
N ASP A 58 5.58 -5.21 11.41
CA ASP A 58 5.11 -4.82 12.72
C ASP A 58 5.27 -6.00 13.71
N ASP A 59 6.42 -6.01 14.40
CA ASP A 59 6.80 -7.05 15.36
C ASP A 59 6.76 -8.47 14.75
N GLY A 60 7.30 -8.60 13.53
CA GLY A 60 7.37 -9.86 12.77
C GLY A 60 6.15 -10.13 11.89
N LEU A 61 5.09 -9.30 11.97
CA LEU A 61 3.99 -9.36 11.01
C LEU A 61 4.31 -8.52 9.79
N ALA A 62 4.60 -9.19 8.67
CA ALA A 62 4.80 -8.55 7.39
C ALA A 62 3.47 -8.21 6.70
N VAL A 63 3.30 -6.96 6.29
CA VAL A 63 2.16 -6.50 5.48
C VAL A 63 2.69 -5.73 4.29
N TRP A 64 2.31 -6.17 3.09
CA TRP A 64 2.62 -5.49 1.83
C TRP A 64 1.33 -5.14 1.09
N ASP A 65 1.47 -4.40 -0.01
CA ASP A 65 0.41 -3.61 -0.63
C ASP A 65 0.04 -2.38 0.20
N SER A 66 0.12 -1.24 -0.48
CA SER A 66 -0.05 0.06 0.13
C SER A 66 -1.46 0.37 0.61
N HIS A 67 -2.51 -0.29 0.09
CA HIS A 67 -3.87 -0.14 0.59
C HIS A 67 -4.12 -1.09 1.77
N ALA A 68 -3.63 -2.32 1.67
CA ALA A 68 -3.67 -3.27 2.78
C ALA A 68 -2.95 -2.72 4.03
N ILE A 69 -1.78 -2.10 3.87
CA ILE A 69 -1.05 -1.43 4.95
C ILE A 69 -1.92 -0.32 5.59
N LEU A 70 -2.56 0.53 4.80
CA LEU A 70 -3.42 1.60 5.35
C LEU A 70 -4.60 1.03 6.14
N MET A 71 -5.24 -0.01 5.60
CA MET A 71 -6.35 -0.69 6.28
C MET A 71 -5.89 -1.36 7.58
N TYR A 72 -4.72 -2.00 7.58
CA TYR A 72 -4.11 -2.62 8.75
C TYR A 72 -3.82 -1.57 9.84
N LEU A 73 -3.13 -0.49 9.48
CA LEU A 73 -2.77 0.58 10.40
C LEU A 73 -4.01 1.28 10.97
N ALA A 74 -5.02 1.53 10.14
CA ALA A 74 -6.28 2.11 10.58
C ALA A 74 -7.01 1.18 11.56
N GLN A 75 -7.13 -0.12 11.24
CA GLN A 75 -7.77 -1.09 12.14
C GLN A 75 -7.06 -1.23 13.48
N LYS A 76 -5.72 -1.29 13.48
CA LYS A 76 -4.93 -1.56 14.69
C LYS A 76 -4.67 -0.32 15.55
N HIS A 77 -4.43 0.84 14.93
CA HIS A 77 -3.92 2.02 15.63
C HIS A 77 -4.82 3.26 15.54
N ALA A 78 -5.76 3.29 14.59
CA ALA A 78 -6.55 4.50 14.34
C ALA A 78 -7.96 4.17 13.84
N PRO A 79 -8.77 3.39 14.60
CA PRO A 79 -10.08 2.92 14.15
C PRO A 79 -11.05 4.06 13.81
N GLN A 80 -10.86 5.25 14.36
CA GLN A 80 -11.61 6.46 14.01
C GLN A 80 -11.43 6.91 12.54
N TRP A 81 -10.42 6.41 11.83
CA TRP A 81 -10.22 6.64 10.40
C TRP A 81 -10.97 5.64 9.51
N LEU A 82 -11.53 4.58 10.09
CA LEU A 82 -12.40 3.68 9.38
C LEU A 82 -13.79 4.30 9.25
N ALA A 83 -14.40 4.15 8.07
CA ALA A 83 -15.82 4.44 7.95
C ALA A 83 -16.58 3.58 8.97
N PRO A 84 -17.61 4.13 9.64
CA PRO A 84 -18.50 3.31 10.46
C PRO A 84 -18.97 2.13 9.62
N LEU A 85 -18.83 0.91 10.14
CA LEU A 85 -19.43 -0.24 9.49
C LEU A 85 -20.92 0.10 9.31
N PRO A 86 -21.47 -0.01 8.10
CA PRO A 86 -22.91 0.13 7.94
C PRO A 86 -23.54 -0.86 8.90
N HIS A 87 -24.41 -0.37 9.80
CA HIS A 87 -25.45 -1.21 10.38
C HIS A 87 -26.03 -2.02 9.22
N ALA A 88 -26.01 -3.35 9.36
CA ALA A 88 -26.26 -4.31 8.29
C ALA A 88 -27.42 -3.84 7.38
N GLY A 89 -27.12 -3.28 6.21
CA GLY A 89 -28.16 -2.78 5.31
C GLY A 89 -27.78 -1.65 4.35
N LEU A 90 -26.81 -0.79 4.64
CA LEU A 90 -26.55 0.36 3.75
C LEU A 90 -25.36 0.14 2.82
N ARG A 91 -25.63 -0.33 1.59
CA ARG A 91 -24.71 -0.13 0.45
C ARG A 91 -24.75 1.33 0.03
N ARG A 92 -23.61 2.03 0.11
CA ARG A 92 -22.85 2.51 -1.08
C ARG A 92 -21.87 3.63 -0.71
N ALA A 93 -20.63 3.48 -1.17
CA ALA A 93 -20.10 4.41 -2.14
C ALA A 93 -19.31 3.59 -3.16
N THR A 94 -19.80 3.56 -4.40
CA THR A 94 -18.96 3.31 -5.56
C THR A 94 -17.68 4.11 -5.39
N THR A 95 -16.51 3.46 -5.33
CA THR A 95 -15.30 4.10 -5.82
C THR A 95 -15.66 4.57 -7.21
N HIS A 96 -15.94 5.87 -7.38
CA HIS A 96 -15.75 6.49 -8.66
C HIS A 96 -14.24 6.43 -8.84
N GLN A 97 -13.78 5.30 -9.37
CA GLN A 97 -12.52 5.31 -10.08
C GLN A 97 -12.76 6.32 -11.19
N HIS A 98 -12.35 7.56 -10.95
CA HIS A 98 -11.99 8.43 -12.04
C HIS A 98 -10.89 7.64 -12.77
N LYS A 99 -11.30 6.87 -13.79
CA LYS A 99 -10.40 6.37 -14.81
C LYS A 99 -9.85 7.63 -15.48
N THR A 100 -8.85 8.25 -14.88
CA THR A 100 -7.88 9.04 -15.64
C THR A 100 -7.47 8.14 -16.82
N HIS A 101 -7.49 8.67 -18.03
CA HIS A 101 -7.75 7.96 -19.28
C HIS A 101 -6.76 6.83 -19.69
N TRP A 102 -5.90 6.36 -18.80
CA TRP A 102 -4.82 5.40 -19.01
C TRP A 102 -5.24 3.94 -19.30
N GLY A 103 -6.53 3.65 -19.49
CA GLY A 103 -7.04 2.30 -19.79
C GLY A 103 -7.30 1.98 -21.26
N LYS A 104 -7.00 2.88 -22.21
CA LYS A 104 -7.35 2.72 -23.64
C LYS A 104 -6.25 2.12 -24.54
N THR A 105 -5.12 1.69 -23.99
CA THR A 105 -3.95 1.25 -24.80
C THR A 105 -3.73 -0.25 -24.93
N TRP A 106 -4.60 -1.11 -24.38
CA TRP A 106 -4.40 -2.58 -24.42
C TRP A 106 -5.53 -3.37 -25.08
N LYS A 107 -6.38 -2.73 -25.90
CA LYS A 107 -7.47 -3.40 -26.63
C LYS A 107 -7.36 -3.28 -28.16
N ARG A 108 -6.14 -3.13 -28.68
CA ARG A 108 -5.90 -3.01 -30.13
C ARG A 108 -4.66 -3.79 -30.59
N SER A 109 -4.56 -5.05 -30.17
CA SER A 109 -3.52 -5.97 -30.65
C SER A 109 -3.93 -7.45 -30.66
N LEU A 110 -5.24 -7.76 -30.66
CA LEU A 110 -5.72 -9.15 -30.70
C LEU A 110 -6.68 -9.47 -31.85
N ASP A 111 -6.87 -8.57 -32.80
CA ASP A 111 -7.61 -8.84 -34.05
C ASP A 111 -6.75 -8.45 -35.25
N LEU A 112 -5.68 -9.20 -35.51
CA LEU A 112 -4.99 -9.28 -36.80
C LEU A 112 -4.37 -10.68 -36.96
N THR A 113 -5.21 -11.66 -37.30
CA THR A 113 -5.03 -12.73 -38.31
C THR A 113 -6.28 -13.58 -38.33
#